data_AF-A0A966AV43-F1
#
_entry.id   AF-A0A966AV43-F1
#
_cell.length_a   1.000
_cell.length_b   1.000
_cell.length_c   1.000
_cell.angle_alpha   90.00
_cell.angle_beta   90.00
_cell.angle_gamma   90.00
#
_symmetry.space_group_name_H-M   'P 1'
#
loop_
_entity.id
_entity.type
_entity.pdbx_description
1 polymer ?
#
loop_
_entity_poly.entity_id
_entity_poly.type
_entity_poly.pdbx_seq_one_letter_code
_entity_poly.pdbx_strand_id
1 'polypeptide(L)'
;MMNSEEKTADLNQTRLHSMDGLRATMMFLGLVLHCAASYQHTEAGLSAWPFRDQQTAPIFSFMVSFIHAWRMPIFMFIGGFFGALLVEKRGSGKFLTNRIARLGVPLVLFLPILLPLS
;
A
#
# COMPACT_ATOMS: atom_id res chain seq x y z
N MET A 1 -33.04 -29.69 17.09
CA MET A 1 -32.22 -30.21 15.98
C MET A 1 -31.98 -29.05 15.03
N MET A 2 -30.85 -28.34 15.19
CA MET A 2 -30.50 -27.14 14.43
C MET A 2 -29.59 -27.54 13.27
N ASN A 3 -29.95 -27.10 12.07
CA ASN A 3 -29.60 -27.74 10.80
C ASN A 3 -28.10 -27.58 10.49
N SER A 4 -27.43 -28.69 10.14
CA SER A 4 -26.01 -28.71 9.73
C SER A 4 -25.72 -27.89 8.46
N GLU A 5 -26.76 -27.42 7.77
CA GLU A 5 -26.70 -26.58 6.57
C GLU A 5 -26.51 -25.09 6.87
N GLU A 6 -26.87 -24.59 8.06
CA GLU A 6 -26.63 -23.19 8.43
C GLU A 6 -25.14 -22.94 8.74
N LYS A 7 -24.48 -23.94 9.34
CA LYS A 7 -23.04 -23.89 9.67
C LYS A 7 -22.14 -23.94 8.43
N THR A 8 -22.62 -24.49 7.32
CA THR A 8 -21.84 -24.61 6.07
C THR A 8 -21.94 -23.37 5.19
N ALA A 9 -22.94 -22.50 5.40
CA ALA A 9 -23.07 -21.23 4.68
C ALA A 9 -22.03 -20.17 5.13
N ASP A 10 -21.61 -20.20 6.40
CA ASP A 10 -20.59 -19.29 6.96
C ASP A 10 -19.15 -19.64 6.54
N LEU A 11 -18.92 -20.86 6.04
CA LEU A 11 -17.58 -21.33 5.61
C LEU A 11 -17.18 -20.84 4.22
N ASN A 12 -18.05 -20.10 3.52
CA ASN A 12 -17.81 -19.66 2.15
C ASN A 12 -16.99 -18.37 2.13
N GLN A 13 -15.65 -18.52 2.21
CA GLN A 13 -14.65 -17.46 2.00
C GLN A 13 -14.77 -16.28 2.99
N THR A 14 -14.40 -16.48 4.25
CA THR A 14 -14.16 -15.40 5.20
C THR A 14 -13.02 -14.50 4.70
N ARG A 15 -13.32 -13.57 3.78
CA ARG A 15 -12.39 -12.53 3.36
C ARG A 15 -12.13 -11.66 4.58
N LEU A 16 -10.88 -11.31 4.82
CA LEU A 16 -10.48 -10.46 5.94
C LEU A 16 -10.90 -9.00 5.66
N HIS A 17 -12.20 -8.73 5.82
CA HIS A 17 -12.82 -7.43 5.56
C HIS A 17 -12.21 -6.31 6.42
N SER A 18 -11.81 -6.64 7.66
CA SER A 18 -11.11 -5.70 8.54
C SER A 18 -9.79 -5.21 7.96
N MET A 19 -9.04 -6.09 7.28
CA MET A 19 -7.74 -5.76 6.70
C MET A 19 -7.84 -5.01 5.38
N ASP A 20 -8.87 -5.34 4.59
CA ASP A 20 -9.18 -4.57 3.38
C ASP A 20 -9.69 -3.17 3.75
N GLY A 21 -10.50 -3.06 4.81
CA GLY A 21 -10.91 -1.79 5.40
C GLY A 21 -9.72 -0.96 5.90
N LEU A 22 -8.76 -1.59 6.60
CA LEU A 22 -7.54 -0.91 7.03
C LEU A 22 -6.75 -0.36 5.83
N ARG A 23 -6.58 -1.17 4.78
CA ARG A 23 -5.94 -0.72 3.53
C ARG A 23 -6.69 0.45 2.90
N ALA A 24 -8.01 0.37 2.79
CA ALA A 24 -8.85 1.41 2.21
C ALA A 24 -8.73 2.73 2.97
N THR A 25 -8.78 2.70 4.31
CA THR A 25 -8.58 3.88 5.16
C THR A 25 -7.19 4.50 4.94
N MET A 26 -6.13 3.68 4.85
CA MET A 26 -4.77 4.17 4.61
C MET A 26 -4.61 4.79 3.20
N MET A 27 -5.34 4.29 2.20
CA MET A 27 -5.39 4.89 0.85
C MET A 27 -6.14 6.23 0.85
N PHE A 28 -7.25 6.32 1.58
CA PHE A 28 -7.99 7.58 1.74
C PHE A 28 -7.15 8.64 2.47
N LEU A 29 -6.37 8.23 3.49
CA LEU A 29 -5.43 9.12 4.18
C LEU A 29 -4.33 9.64 3.23
N GLY A 30 -4.02 8.89 2.17
CA GLY A 30 -3.17 9.35 1.07
C GLY A 30 -3.77 10.54 0.32
N LEU A 31 -5.08 10.55 0.06
CA LEU A 31 -5.75 11.69 -0.57
C LEU A 31 -5.64 12.95 0.29
N VAL A 32 -5.90 12.82 1.60
CA VAL A 32 -5.74 13.93 2.56
C VAL A 32 -4.32 14.48 2.56
N LEU A 33 -3.32 13.59 2.49
CA LEU A 33 -1.92 13.99 2.40
C LEU A 33 -1.62 14.79 1.12
N HIS A 34 -2.12 14.37 -0.04
CA HIS A 34 -1.89 15.10 -1.29
C HIS A 34 -2.57 16.48 -1.28
N CYS A 35 -3.78 16.59 -0.71
CA CYS A 35 -4.43 17.88 -0.53
C CYS A 35 -3.65 18.80 0.42
N ALA A 36 -3.11 18.25 1.52
CA ALA A 36 -2.32 19.02 2.48
C ALA A 36 -0.91 19.38 1.98
N ALA A 37 -0.33 18.57 1.08
CA ALA A 37 1.00 18.79 0.51
C ALA A 37 1.08 20.11 -0.29
N SER A 38 -0.02 20.56 -0.89
CA SER A 38 -0.09 21.85 -1.59
C SER A 38 0.08 23.06 -0.66
N TYR A 39 -0.16 22.89 0.65
CA TYR A 39 -0.11 23.95 1.67
C TYR A 39 1.06 23.81 2.66
N GLN A 40 2.02 22.90 2.40
CA GLN A 40 3.13 22.64 3.31
C GLN A 40 4.25 23.70 3.18
N HIS A 41 4.81 24.08 4.34
CA HIS A 41 5.86 25.10 4.45
C HIS A 41 7.27 24.54 4.23
N THR A 42 7.49 23.25 4.51
CA THR A 42 8.82 22.63 4.49
C THR A 42 8.96 21.60 3.36
N GLU A 43 10.13 21.57 2.71
CA GLU A 43 10.55 20.64 1.63
C GLU A 43 10.57 19.15 2.02
N ALA A 44 10.22 18.80 3.27
CA ALA A 44 10.66 17.59 3.96
C ALA A 44 9.99 16.26 3.55
N GLY A 45 9.35 16.15 2.38
CA GLY A 45 8.72 14.87 2.03
C GLY A 45 8.29 14.65 0.59
N LEU A 46 8.06 15.71 -0.19
CA LEU A 46 7.70 15.60 -1.61
C LEU A 46 8.58 16.54 -2.43
N SER A 47 9.84 16.14 -2.68
CA SER A 47 10.69 16.78 -3.69
C SER A 47 10.06 16.77 -5.10
N ALA A 48 8.97 16.04 -5.30
CA ALA A 48 8.27 15.85 -6.57
C ALA A 48 7.05 16.76 -6.77
N TRP A 49 6.69 17.65 -5.84
CA TRP A 49 5.47 18.48 -5.95
C TRP A 49 5.76 19.95 -6.29
N PRO A 50 5.61 20.38 -7.56
CA PRO A 50 5.95 21.74 -7.99
C PRO A 50 4.89 22.80 -7.69
N PHE A 51 3.68 22.42 -7.26
CA PHE A 51 2.57 23.35 -7.02
C PHE A 51 2.45 23.71 -5.52
N ARG A 52 2.83 24.94 -5.15
CA ARG A 52 2.69 25.47 -3.78
C ARG A 52 1.92 26.78 -3.76
N ASP A 53 1.02 26.91 -2.80
CA ASP A 53 0.36 28.18 -2.49
C ASP A 53 1.29 29.10 -1.67
N GLN A 54 1.08 30.41 -1.73
CA GLN A 54 1.83 31.40 -0.96
C GLN A 54 1.45 31.39 0.54
N GLN A 55 0.24 30.93 0.88
CA GLN A 55 -0.21 30.77 2.26
C GLN A 55 0.15 29.38 2.79
N THR A 56 1.34 29.26 3.39
CA THR A 56 1.80 28.02 4.01
C THR A 56 1.73 28.10 5.53
N ALA A 57 1.30 27.00 6.17
CA ALA A 57 1.27 26.91 7.63
C ALA A 57 2.04 25.68 8.13
N PRO A 58 2.79 25.79 9.25
CA PRO A 58 3.61 24.70 9.78
C PRO A 58 2.77 23.49 10.22
N ILE A 59 1.49 23.70 10.57
CA ILE A 59 0.56 22.63 10.95
C ILE A 59 0.34 21.60 9.84
N PHE A 60 0.30 22.03 8.57
CA PHE A 60 0.13 21.14 7.42
C PHE A 60 1.37 20.26 7.21
N SER A 61 2.56 20.80 7.46
CA SER A 61 3.82 20.04 7.36
C SER A 61 3.90 18.96 8.45
N PHE A 62 3.48 19.28 9.68
CA PHE A 62 3.39 18.29 10.76
C PHE A 62 2.37 17.20 10.43
N MET A 63 1.19 17.57 9.92
CA MET A 63 0.14 16.62 9.56
C MET A 63 0.58 15.67 8.44
N VAL A 64 1.23 16.18 7.40
CA VAL A 64 1.80 15.37 6.30
C VAL A 64 2.86 14.40 6.83
N SER A 65 3.82 14.88 7.64
CA SER A 65 4.88 14.03 8.19
C SER A 65 4.33 12.94 9.12
N PHE A 66 3.39 13.30 9.99
CA PHE A 66 2.73 12.35 10.90
C PHE A 66 1.97 11.27 10.14
N ILE A 67 1.12 11.66 9.17
CA ILE A 67 0.39 10.71 8.32
C ILE A 67 1.36 9.81 7.55
N HIS A 68 2.41 10.39 6.95
CA HIS A 68 3.38 9.65 6.18
C HIS A 68 4.11 8.60 7.03
N ALA A 69 4.60 9.00 8.21
CA ALA A 69 5.32 8.15 9.14
C ALA A 69 4.50 6.95 9.61
N TRP A 70 3.18 7.11 9.76
CA TRP A 70 2.28 6.00 10.13
C TRP A 70 1.83 5.16 8.94
N ARG A 71 1.52 5.78 7.81
CA ARG A 71 0.96 5.12 6.63
C ARG A 71 1.92 4.10 6.02
N MET A 72 3.21 4.45 5.90
CA MET A 72 4.20 3.58 5.24
C MET A 72 4.47 2.27 6.01
N PRO A 73 4.69 2.27 7.35
CA PRO A 73 4.82 1.04 8.13
C PRO A 73 3.55 0.18 8.12
N ILE A 74 2.36 0.79 8.18
CA ILE A 74 1.10 0.03 8.15
C ILE A 74 0.95 -0.72 6.82
N PHE A 75 1.28 -0.08 5.69
CA PHE A 75 1.27 -0.78 4.40
C PHE A 75 2.27 -1.93 4.33
N MET A 76 3.47 -1.76 4.90
CA MET A 76 4.46 -2.84 4.99
C MET A 76 3.95 -4.00 5.84
N PHE A 77 3.35 -3.71 7.00
CA PHE A 77 2.77 -4.71 7.88
C PHE A 77 1.64 -5.51 7.19
N ILE A 78 0.68 -4.82 6.58
CA ILE A 78 -0.43 -5.44 5.84
C ILE A 78 0.11 -6.28 4.67
N GLY A 79 1.09 -5.76 3.93
CA GLY A 79 1.73 -6.45 2.82
C GLY A 79 2.44 -7.72 3.25
N GLY A 80 3.15 -7.68 4.39
CA GLY A 80 3.79 -8.84 5.01
C GLY A 80 2.78 -9.89 5.47
N PHE A 81 1.73 -9.47 6.16
CA PHE A 81 0.67 -10.37 6.64
C PHE A 81 -0.03 -11.11 5.49
N PHE A 82 -0.47 -10.39 4.45
CA PHE A 82 -1.07 -11.04 3.28
C PHE A 82 -0.07 -11.91 2.52
N GLY A 83 1.22 -11.54 2.54
CA GLY A 83 2.29 -12.36 2.01
C GLY A 83 2.40 -13.71 2.73
N ALA A 84 2.43 -13.70 4.06
CA ALA A 84 2.49 -14.89 4.88
C ALA A 84 1.25 -15.78 4.69
N LEU A 85 0.04 -15.20 4.73
CA LEU A 85 -1.21 -15.94 4.45
C LEU A 85 -1.22 -16.58 3.06
N LEU A 86 -0.70 -15.89 2.06
CA LEU A 86 -0.66 -16.41 0.69
C LEU A 86 0.39 -17.53 0.53
N VAL A 87 1.49 -17.46 1.27
CA VAL A 87 2.48 -18.55 1.34
C VAL A 87 1.87 -19.79 2.01
N GLU A 88 1.15 -19.62 3.12
CA GLU A 88 0.46 -20.71 3.81
C GLU A 88 -0.59 -21.37 2.90
N LYS A 89 -1.39 -20.56 2.20
CA LYS A 89 -2.49 -21.07 1.36
C LYS A 89 -2.05 -21.69 0.03
N ARG A 90 -0.92 -21.27 -0.56
CA ARG A 90 -0.52 -21.63 -1.94
C ARG A 90 0.82 -22.36 -2.05
N GLY A 91 1.55 -22.48 -0.94
CA GLY A 91 2.91 -23.02 -0.89
C GLY A 91 3.95 -22.00 -1.35
N SER A 92 5.10 -21.98 -0.67
CA SER A 92 6.21 -21.03 -0.89
C SER A 92 6.75 -21.00 -2.33
N GLY A 93 6.84 -22.17 -2.99
CA GLY A 93 7.46 -22.30 -4.31
C GLY A 93 6.69 -21.64 -5.47
N LYS A 94 5.36 -21.84 -5.55
CA LYS A 94 4.52 -21.24 -6.59
C LYS A 94 4.25 -19.75 -6.34
N PHE A 95 4.29 -19.31 -5.08
CA PHE A 95 4.17 -17.90 -4.74
C PHE A 95 5.39 -17.10 -5.21
N LEU A 96 6.60 -17.63 -4.99
CA LEU A 96 7.85 -16.95 -5.34
C LEU A 96 8.02 -16.84 -6.87
N THR A 97 7.78 -17.93 -7.62
CA THR A 97 7.85 -17.91 -9.09
C THR A 97 6.87 -16.89 -9.69
N ASN A 98 5.65 -16.80 -9.17
CA ASN A 98 4.68 -15.82 -9.64
C ASN A 98 5.03 -14.37 -9.26
N ARG A 99 5.78 -14.15 -8.18
CA ARG A 99 6.28 -12.82 -7.78
C ARG A 99 7.46 -12.39 -8.65
N ILE A 100 8.41 -13.30 -8.88
CA ILE A 100 9.58 -13.06 -9.74
C ILE A 100 9.14 -12.86 -11.18
N ALA A 101 8.16 -13.60 -11.69
CA ALA A 101 7.65 -13.35 -13.04
C ALA A 101 7.02 -11.95 -13.17
N ARG A 102 6.24 -11.50 -12.19
CA ARG A 102 5.58 -10.18 -12.26
C ARG A 102 6.50 -8.98 -11.99
N LEU A 103 7.57 -9.16 -11.23
CA LEU A 103 8.55 -8.09 -10.96
C LEU A 103 9.72 -8.15 -11.93
N GLY A 104 10.19 -9.34 -12.24
CA GLY A 104 11.33 -9.60 -13.11
C GLY A 104 11.04 -9.36 -14.58
N VAL A 105 9.84 -9.70 -15.09
CA VAL A 105 9.48 -9.42 -16.49
C VAL A 105 9.50 -7.92 -16.81
N PRO A 106 8.78 -7.04 -16.07
CA PRO A 106 8.90 -5.61 -16.32
C PRO A 106 10.31 -5.10 -16.06
N LEU A 107 11.02 -5.60 -15.04
CA LEU A 107 12.40 -5.16 -14.80
C LEU A 107 13.34 -5.49 -15.96
N VAL A 108 13.28 -6.70 -16.53
CA VAL A 108 14.11 -7.11 -17.69
C VAL A 108 13.71 -6.35 -18.96
N LEU A 109 12.42 -6.11 -19.18
CA LEU A 109 11.93 -5.36 -20.33
C LEU A 109 12.31 -3.88 -20.27
N PHE A 110 12.26 -3.27 -19.08
CA PHE A 110 12.61 -1.86 -18.89
C PHE A 110 14.09 -1.63 -18.57
N LEU A 111 14.87 -2.68 -18.26
CA LEU A 111 16.33 -2.59 -18.03
C LEU A 111 17.08 -1.87 -19.17
N PRO A 112 16.88 -2.24 -20.46
CA PRO A 112 17.57 -1.57 -21.57
C PRO A 112 17.07 -0.15 -21.85
N ILE A 113 15.89 0.22 -21.35
CA ILE A 113 15.36 1.60 -21.41
C ILE A 113 15.93 2.47 -20.29
N LEU A 114 16.12 1.90 -19.10
CA LEU A 114 16.61 2.60 -17.91
C LEU A 114 18.13 2.78 -17.88
N LEU A 115 18.88 1.82 -18.44
CA LEU A 115 20.31 1.98 -18.68
C LEU A 115 20.49 2.65 -20.04
N PRO A 116 20.78 3.96 -20.12
CA PRO A 116 21.41 4.46 -21.33
C PRO A 116 22.71 3.67 -21.48
N LEU A 117 22.80 2.84 -22.53
CA LEU A 117 24.08 2.31 -22.97
C LEU A 117 24.90 3.52 -23.45
N SER A 118 25.56 4.19 -22.51
CA SER A 118 26.59 5.20 -22.73
C SER A 118 27.92 4.65 -22.26
#